data_AF-A0A6P1E1C2-F1
#
_entry.id   AF-A0A6P1E1C2-F1
#
_cell.length_a   1.000
_cell.length_b   1.000
_cell.length_c   1.000
_cell.angle_alpha   90.00
_cell.angle_beta   90.00
_cell.angle_gamma   90.00
#
_symmetry.space_group_name_H-M   'P 1'
#
loop_
_entity.id
_entity.type
_entity.pdbx_description
1 polymer ?
#
loop_
_entity_poly.entity_id
_entity_poly.type
_entity_poly.pdbx_seq_one_letter_code
_entity_poly.pdbx_strand_id
1 'polypeptide(L)'
;MKGLRAYLALSCLVVAAVPLLVGCRGASEQVVIGSKKFTESVILGEMLRGLVETTGTPVRHRASLGGTRILFNALVAGEIDAYVEYTGTLGCDQK
;
A
#
# COMPACT_ATOMS: atom_id res chain seq x y z
N MET A 1 -43.79 34.42 1.32
CA MET A 1 -43.10 33.51 0.37
C MET A 1 -41.57 33.72 0.24
N LYS A 2 -40.94 34.73 0.87
CA LYS A 2 -39.49 34.96 0.77
C LYS A 2 -38.65 34.05 1.69
N GLY A 3 -39.19 33.64 2.84
CA GLY A 3 -38.49 32.78 3.81
C GLY A 3 -38.30 31.32 3.37
N LEU A 4 -39.29 30.73 2.67
CA LEU A 4 -39.23 29.33 2.27
C LEU A 4 -38.08 29.04 1.27
N ARG A 5 -37.82 29.99 0.36
CA ARG A 5 -36.68 29.93 -0.57
C ARG A 5 -35.32 30.08 0.13
N ALA A 6 -35.25 30.87 1.20
CA ALA A 6 -34.05 31.03 1.99
C ALA A 6 -33.71 29.77 2.81
N TYR A 7 -34.71 29.11 3.40
CA TYR A 7 -34.52 27.83 4.10
C TYR A 7 -34.11 26.68 3.14
N LEU A 8 -34.69 26.63 1.94
CA LEU A 8 -34.30 25.68 0.90
C LEU A 8 -32.87 25.90 0.39
N ALA A 9 -32.45 27.17 0.22
CA ALA A 9 -31.08 27.49 -0.17
C ALA A 9 -30.08 27.14 0.95
N LEU A 10 -30.44 27.41 2.21
CA LEU A 10 -29.59 27.15 3.36
C LEU A 10 -29.44 25.64 3.64
N SER A 11 -30.50 24.85 3.49
CA SER A 11 -30.43 23.39 3.63
C SER A 11 -29.60 22.74 2.53
N CYS A 12 -29.70 23.24 1.29
CA CYS A 12 -28.89 22.77 0.17
C CYS A 12 -27.41 23.07 0.36
N LEU A 13 -27.08 24.25 0.92
CA LEU A 13 -25.70 24.64 1.25
C LEU A 13 -25.09 23.76 2.35
N VAL A 14 -25.88 23.43 3.38
CA VAL A 14 -25.44 22.54 4.47
C VAL A 14 -25.21 21.11 3.93
N VAL A 15 -26.13 20.58 3.12
CA VAL A 15 -25.99 19.24 2.51
C VAL A 15 -24.77 19.17 1.57
N ALA A 16 -24.47 20.24 0.84
CA ALA A 16 -23.29 20.30 -0.04
C ALA A 16 -21.95 20.42 0.72
N ALA A 17 -21.95 20.91 1.97
CA ALA A 17 -20.75 21.08 2.78
C ALA A 17 -20.37 19.84 3.61
N VAL A 18 -21.32 18.94 3.90
CA VAL A 18 -21.09 17.70 4.65
C VAL A 18 -20.05 16.74 4.01
N PRO A 19 -19.97 16.56 2.67
CA PRO A 19 -18.99 15.67 2.06
C PRO A 19 -17.53 16.12 2.25
N LEU A 20 -17.29 17.43 2.41
CA LEU A 20 -15.96 18.00 2.59
C LEU A 20 -15.35 17.68 3.96
N LEU A 21 -16.18 17.34 4.95
CA LEU A 21 -15.73 16.98 6.31
C LEU A 21 -15.43 15.48 6.47
N VAL A 22 -15.84 14.63 5.52
CA VAL A 22 -15.67 13.17 5.58
C VAL A 22 -14.40 12.69 4.85
N GLY A 23 -13.67 13.60 4.19
CA GLY A 23 -12.55 13.27 3.29
C GLY A 23 -11.21 12.87 3.94
N CYS A 24 -11.08 12.83 5.27
CA CYS A 24 -9.81 12.53 5.94
C CYS A 24 -9.88 11.27 6.81
N ARG A 25 -10.28 10.13 6.23
CA ARG A 25 -9.78 8.84 6.73
C ARG A 25 -8.47 8.58 6.00
N GLY A 26 -7.35 8.86 6.65
CA GLY A 26 -6.06 8.40 6.18
C GLY A 26 -6.15 6.88 5.97
N ALA A 27 -6.11 6.43 4.72
CA ALA A 27 -5.94 5.02 4.45
C ALA A 27 -4.64 4.62 5.15
N SER A 28 -4.70 3.68 6.09
CA SER A 28 -3.47 3.07 6.58
C SER A 28 -2.83 2.41 5.38
N GLU A 29 -1.67 2.95 4.96
CA GLU A 29 -0.95 2.45 3.81
C GLU A 29 -0.51 1.01 4.14
N GLN A 30 -1.07 0.06 3.41
CA GLN A 30 -0.78 -1.36 3.62
C GLN A 30 0.63 -1.65 3.10
N VAL A 31 1.49 -2.18 3.95
CA VAL A 31 2.84 -2.62 3.55
C VAL A 31 2.72 -3.80 2.58
N VAL A 32 3.44 -3.74 1.47
CA VAL A 32 3.47 -4.76 0.43
C VAL A 32 4.86 -5.40 0.39
N ILE A 33 4.95 -6.66 0.78
CA ILE A 33 6.19 -7.44 0.72
C ILE A 33 6.20 -8.26 -0.57
N GLY A 34 7.30 -8.28 -1.31
CA GLY A 34 7.51 -9.13 -2.48
C GLY A 34 8.40 -10.35 -2.18
N SER A 35 8.26 -11.41 -2.99
CA SER A 35 9.26 -12.50 -3.05
C SER A 35 9.51 -13.01 -4.46
N LYS A 36 10.71 -13.56 -4.65
CA LYS A 36 11.17 -14.13 -5.92
C LYS A 36 10.48 -15.47 -6.19
N LYS A 37 10.53 -15.91 -7.44
CA LYS A 37 9.94 -17.18 -7.90
C LYS A 37 10.83 -18.39 -7.56
N PHE A 38 11.14 -18.57 -6.27
CA PHE A 38 11.71 -19.80 -5.71
C PHE A 38 11.35 -19.95 -4.23
N THR A 39 11.39 -21.20 -3.75
CA THR A 39 10.79 -21.61 -2.46
C THR A 39 11.30 -20.82 -1.27
N GLU A 40 12.62 -20.68 -1.10
CA GLU A 40 13.19 -19.97 0.04
C GLU A 40 12.77 -18.49 0.07
N SER A 41 12.75 -17.79 -1.07
CA SER A 41 12.30 -16.39 -1.08
C SER A 41 10.85 -16.23 -0.66
N VAL A 42 9.97 -17.18 -1.04
CA VAL A 42 8.58 -17.18 -0.59
C VAL A 42 8.48 -17.38 0.91
N ILE A 43 9.25 -18.32 1.48
CA ILE A 43 9.31 -18.56 2.93
C ILE A 43 9.80 -17.31 3.67
N LEU A 44 10.89 -16.70 3.20
CA LEU A 44 11.44 -15.49 3.80
C LEU A 44 10.48 -14.29 3.69
N GLY A 45 9.74 -14.17 2.58
CA GLY A 45 8.69 -13.17 2.42
C GLY A 45 7.54 -13.33 3.40
N GLU A 46 7.11 -14.57 3.67
CA GLU A 46 6.10 -14.86 4.70
C GLU A 46 6.61 -14.59 6.13
N MET A 47 7.87 -14.93 6.42
CA MET A 47 8.49 -14.58 7.71
C MET A 47 8.53 -13.07 7.92
N LEU A 48 8.93 -12.31 6.90
CA LEU A 48 8.93 -10.85 6.95
C LEU A 48 7.50 -10.29 7.12
N ARG A 49 6.51 -10.86 6.44
CA ARG A 49 5.09 -10.49 6.64
C ARG A 49 4.69 -10.68 8.10
N GLY A 50 4.98 -11.84 8.68
CA GLY A 50 4.68 -12.13 10.08
C GLY A 50 5.34 -11.14 11.05
N LEU A 51 6.59 -10.73 10.78
CA LEU A 51 7.29 -9.71 11.58
C LEU A 51 6.58 -8.35 11.51
N VAL A 52 6.19 -7.91 10.31
CA VAL A 52 5.47 -6.64 10.13
C VAL A 52 4.09 -6.69 10.81
N GLU A 53 3.38 -7.81 10.76
CA GLU A 53 2.10 -7.98 11.45
C GLU A 53 2.20 -7.75 12.96
N THR A 54 3.32 -8.09 13.59
CA THR A 54 3.52 -7.84 15.04
C THR A 54 3.51 -6.37 15.42
N THR A 55 3.73 -5.47 14.45
CA THR A 55 3.70 -4.02 14.66
C THR A 55 2.29 -3.44 14.64
N GLY A 56 1.27 -4.23 14.30
CA GLY A 56 -0.11 -3.76 14.07
C GLY A 56 -0.31 -3.06 12.72
N THR A 57 0.72 -3.02 11.87
CA THR A 57 0.65 -2.44 10.52
C THR A 57 -0.03 -3.41 9.56
N PRO A 58 -1.02 -2.99 8.76
CA PRO A 58 -1.58 -3.83 7.70
C PRO A 58 -0.48 -4.22 6.71
N VAL A 59 -0.37 -5.50 6.38
CA VAL A 59 0.66 -5.99 5.47
C VAL A 59 0.11 -7.10 4.57
N ARG A 60 0.64 -7.18 3.36
CA ARG A 60 0.34 -8.24 2.39
C ARG A 60 1.62 -8.74 1.74
N HIS A 61 1.71 -10.05 1.53
CA HIS A 61 2.79 -10.65 0.75
C HIS A 61 2.33 -10.96 -0.69
N ARG A 62 3.09 -10.48 -1.67
CA ARG A 62 2.96 -10.79 -3.11
C ARG A 62 4.04 -11.80 -3.48
N ALA A 63 3.66 -13.08 -3.45
CA ALA A 63 4.62 -14.16 -3.65
C ALA A 63 5.02 -14.37 -5.12
N SER A 64 6.24 -14.85 -5.34
CA SER A 64 6.69 -15.41 -6.62
C SER A 64 6.60 -14.47 -7.83
N LEU A 65 6.94 -13.19 -7.65
CA LEU A 65 6.82 -12.13 -8.67
C LEU A 65 7.82 -12.29 -9.83
N GLY A 66 8.96 -12.93 -9.61
CA GLY A 66 9.99 -13.09 -10.64
C GLY A 66 11.40 -13.23 -10.10
N GLY A 67 12.39 -12.81 -10.88
CA GLY A 67 13.80 -12.75 -10.46
C GLY A 67 14.19 -11.40 -9.86
N THR A 68 15.48 -11.25 -9.55
CA THR A 68 16.09 -10.05 -8.93
C THR A 68 15.66 -8.73 -9.57
N ARG A 69 15.81 -8.61 -10.90
CA ARG A 69 15.51 -7.36 -11.62
C ARG A 69 14.03 -6.97 -11.57
N ILE A 70 13.12 -7.95 -11.57
CA ILE A 70 11.68 -7.68 -11.48
C ILE A 70 11.33 -7.09 -10.11
N LEU A 71 11.80 -7.71 -9.03
CA LEU A 71 11.52 -7.22 -7.68
C LEU A 71 12.21 -5.90 -7.40
N PHE A 72 13.45 -5.72 -7.86
CA PHE A 72 14.16 -4.46 -7.68
C PHE A 72 13.44 -3.30 -8.39
N ASN A 73 12.99 -3.50 -9.62
CA ASN A 73 12.19 -2.50 -10.33
C ASN A 73 10.85 -2.24 -9.63
N ALA A 74 10.18 -3.27 -9.13
CA ALA A 74 8.96 -3.13 -8.35
C ALA A 74 9.18 -2.32 -7.06
N LEU A 75 10.32 -2.53 -6.38
CA LEU A 75 10.72 -1.76 -5.20
C LEU A 75 10.97 -0.29 -5.55
N VAL A 76 11.74 -0.02 -6.61
CA VAL A 76 12.03 1.35 -7.08
C VAL A 76 10.75 2.08 -7.53
N ALA A 77 9.81 1.35 -8.13
CA ALA A 77 8.52 1.88 -8.57
C ALA A 77 7.49 2.06 -7.44
N GLY A 78 7.76 1.58 -6.22
CA GLY A 78 6.82 1.61 -5.10
C GLY A 78 5.66 0.61 -5.24
N GLU A 79 5.80 -0.42 -6.07
CA GLU A 79 4.82 -1.51 -6.19
C GLU A 79 4.94 -2.55 -5.06
N ILE A 80 6.11 -2.61 -4.43
CA ILE A 80 6.41 -3.32 -3.18
C ILE A 80 7.26 -2.41 -2.30
N ASP A 81 7.13 -2.54 -0.98
CA ASP A 81 7.88 -1.75 0.01
C ASP A 81 9.14 -2.47 0.50
N ALA A 82 9.13 -3.79 0.45
CA ALA A 82 10.25 -4.61 0.91
C ALA A 82 10.30 -5.96 0.21
N TYR A 83 11.50 -6.52 0.09
CA TYR A 83 11.72 -7.92 -0.24
C TYR A 83 13.09 -8.37 0.30
N VAL A 84 13.28 -9.67 0.45
CA VAL A 84 14.57 -10.23 0.91
C VAL A 84 15.48 -10.49 -0.29
N GLU A 85 16.74 -10.07 -0.17
CA GLU A 85 17.72 -10.14 -1.24
C GLU A 85 19.09 -10.59 -0.73
N TYR A 86 19.85 -11.26 -1.61
CA TYR A 86 21.21 -11.69 -1.34
C TYR A 86 22.19 -10.65 -1.87
N THR A 87 23.15 -10.28 -1.03
CA THR A 87 24.17 -9.29 -1.32
C THR A 87 24.96 -9.58 -2.61
N GLY A 88 25.32 -10.85 -2.84
CA GLY A 88 26.03 -11.27 -4.05
C GLY A 88 25.20 -11.14 -5.33
N THR A 89 23.91 -11.43 -5.26
CA THR A 89 22.98 -11.34 -6.39
C THR A 89 22.69 -9.87 -6.74
N LEU A 90 22.48 -9.02 -5.73
CA LEU A 90 22.29 -7.56 -5.93
C LEU A 90 23.43 -6.91 -6.69
N GLY A 91 24.69 -7.27 -6.38
CA GLY A 91 25.85 -6.69 -7.06
C GLY A 91 26.08 -7.20 -8.48
N CYS A 92 25.71 -8.44 -8.77
CA CYS A 92 26.00 -9.09 -10.06
C CYS A 92 24.86 -8.93 -11.09
N ASP A 93 23.61 -9.08 -10.65
CA ASP A 93 22.43 -9.16 -11.53
C ASP A 93 21.79 -7.80 -11.85
N GLN A 94 22.26 -6.72 -11.23
CA GLN A 94 21.78 -5.36 -11.48
C GLN A 94 22.50 -4.66 -12.65
N LYS A 95 23.51 -5.29 -13.24
CA LYS A 95 24.11 -4.83 -14.52
C LYS A 95 23.25 -5.22 -15.72
#